data_AF-A0A1C6AV16-F1
#
_entry.id   AF-A0A1C6AV16-F1
#
_cell.length_a   1.000
_cell.length_b   1.000
_cell.length_c   1.000
_cell.angle_alpha   90.00
_cell.angle_beta   90.00
_cell.angle_gamma   90.00
#
_symmetry.space_group_name_H-M   'P 1'
#
loop_
_entity.id
_entity.type
_entity.pdbx_description
1 polymer ?
#
loop_
_entity_poly.entity_id
_entity_poly.type
_entity_poly.pdbx_seq_one_letter_code
_entity_poly.pdbx_strand_id
1 'polypeptide(L)'
;MKRILISLLLASGMALALAACGGQTPPTSSEQDNTPAADTSSASTPTTEPMDLPEDFVLIAGGTFQMGSPEDEAWRSDDETLHTVTVSGFYMSACEVSQAEYAAVMGENPSSFSGDDLPVEHVSWLDAAAYSNARSQAEGLTPVYTIDGQTVSWDRSANGYRLPTEAEWEYACRAGTTTPFYLAASPSAEEANYYGHYPYLI
;
A
#
# COMPACT_ATOMS: atom_id res chain seq x y z
N MET A 1 29.78 27.56 40.79
CA MET A 1 30.04 26.60 41.90
C MET A 1 29.18 26.99 43.10
N LYS A 2 28.58 25.99 43.80
CA LYS A 2 27.61 26.05 44.93
C LYS A 2 26.16 26.29 44.48
N ARG A 3 25.39 25.25 44.11
CA ARG A 3 24.67 24.21 44.92
C ARG A 3 23.54 24.79 45.78
N ILE A 4 22.31 24.66 45.27
CA ILE A 4 21.03 24.85 45.97
C ILE A 4 20.62 23.51 46.60
N LEU A 5 20.06 23.60 47.81
CA LEU A 5 19.81 22.56 48.79
C LEU A 5 18.30 22.20 48.90
N ILE A 6 18.02 20.91 49.21
CA ILE A 6 16.96 20.38 50.11
C ILE A 6 15.50 20.59 49.60
N SER A 7 14.62 19.59 49.42
CA SER A 7 14.07 18.72 50.48
C SER A 7 13.16 17.61 49.93
N LEU A 8 13.33 16.40 50.47
CA LEU A 8 12.38 15.28 50.45
C LEU A 8 11.34 15.46 51.57
N LEU A 9 10.06 15.14 51.35
CA LEU A 9 9.15 14.72 52.43
C LEU A 9 7.97 13.90 51.88
N LEU A 10 7.95 12.64 52.29
CA LEU A 10 6.85 11.66 52.21
C LEU A 10 5.78 12.00 53.26
N ALA A 11 4.50 11.84 52.93
CA ALA A 11 3.47 11.53 53.92
C ALA A 11 2.33 10.70 53.30
N SER A 12 2.06 9.57 53.95
CA SER A 12 1.07 8.54 53.65
C SER A 12 -0.29 8.89 54.26
N GLY A 13 -1.38 8.38 53.68
CA GLY A 13 -2.74 8.53 54.21
C GLY A 13 -3.74 7.60 53.54
N MET A 14 -3.79 6.35 54.01
CA MET A 14 -4.76 5.32 53.65
C MET A 14 -5.99 5.41 54.56
N ALA A 15 -7.20 5.40 53.99
CA ALA A 15 -8.44 5.20 54.74
C ALA A 15 -9.31 4.14 54.05
N LEU A 16 -9.60 3.08 54.81
CA LEU A 16 -10.37 1.89 54.47
C LEU A 16 -11.72 1.97 55.21
N ALA A 17 -12.82 1.63 54.56
CA ALA A 17 -14.10 1.35 55.24
C ALA A 17 -14.81 0.15 54.58
N LEU A 18 -15.24 -0.79 55.41
CA LEU A 18 -15.90 -2.08 55.10
C LEU A 18 -17.10 -2.26 56.04
N ALA A 19 -18.24 -2.73 55.52
CA ALA A 19 -19.25 -3.65 56.11
C ALA A 19 -20.52 -3.66 55.20
N ALA A 20 -20.93 -4.74 54.52
CA ALA A 20 -21.53 -6.03 54.97
C ALA A 20 -22.98 -5.86 55.53
N CYS A 21 -24.05 -6.63 55.25
CA CYS A 21 -24.35 -7.89 54.53
C CYS A 21 -25.89 -8.02 54.36
N GLY A 22 -26.38 -8.92 53.48
CA GLY A 22 -27.71 -9.55 53.59
C GLY A 22 -28.35 -9.97 52.26
N GLY A 23 -28.62 -11.27 52.07
CA GLY A 23 -29.24 -11.84 50.84
C GLY A 23 -30.54 -12.61 51.07
N GLN A 24 -31.24 -12.99 49.99
CA GLN A 24 -32.18 -14.12 49.83
C GLN A 24 -32.68 -14.23 48.36
N THR A 25 -32.88 -15.45 47.86
CA THR A 25 -33.53 -15.87 46.58
C THR A 25 -34.81 -16.67 46.89
N PRO A 26 -35.63 -17.16 45.91
CA PRO A 26 -36.32 -16.56 44.74
C PRO A 26 -37.87 -16.79 44.83
N PRO A 27 -38.67 -16.53 43.76
CA PRO A 27 -39.26 -17.68 43.06
C PRO A 27 -39.45 -17.54 41.52
N THR A 28 -39.75 -18.69 40.92
CA THR A 28 -39.99 -19.10 39.52
C THR A 28 -41.22 -18.49 38.81
N SER A 29 -41.21 -18.61 37.46
CA SER A 29 -42.28 -18.52 36.43
C SER A 29 -42.30 -17.20 35.63
N SER A 30 -42.43 -17.14 34.30
CA SER A 30 -42.89 -18.09 33.26
C SER A 30 -42.32 -17.72 31.88
N GLU A 31 -42.31 -18.69 30.96
CA GLU A 31 -41.99 -18.59 29.53
C GLU A 31 -42.74 -17.47 28.78
N GLN A 32 -42.07 -16.85 27.82
CA GLN A 32 -42.69 -16.42 26.56
C GLN A 32 -41.64 -16.36 25.44
N ASP A 33 -41.68 -17.41 24.62
CA ASP A 33 -41.19 -17.46 23.24
C ASP A 33 -41.91 -16.39 22.41
N ASN A 34 -41.14 -15.56 21.70
CA ASN A 34 -41.63 -14.74 20.59
C ASN A 34 -40.42 -14.34 19.73
N THR A 35 -40.15 -15.18 18.73
CA THR A 35 -39.41 -14.78 17.53
C THR A 35 -40.25 -13.78 16.72
N PRO A 36 -39.63 -12.72 16.18
CA PRO A 36 -39.87 -12.37 14.78
C PRO A 36 -38.53 -12.19 14.06
N ALA A 37 -38.30 -13.03 13.05
CA ALA A 37 -38.47 -12.67 11.63
C ALA A 37 -37.27 -11.91 11.08
N ALA A 38 -36.55 -12.62 10.21
CA ALA A 38 -35.53 -12.15 9.30
C ALA A 38 -35.87 -10.77 8.72
N ASP A 39 -35.02 -9.79 8.99
CA ASP A 39 -34.90 -8.61 8.15
C ASP A 39 -33.74 -8.88 7.18
N THR A 40 -34.12 -9.45 6.03
CA THR A 40 -33.26 -9.56 4.87
C THR A 40 -33.10 -8.16 4.27
N SER A 41 -32.21 -7.38 4.85
CA SER A 41 -31.68 -6.20 4.18
C SER A 41 -30.60 -6.67 3.21
N SER A 42 -31.01 -6.86 1.96
CA SER A 42 -30.13 -7.08 0.82
C SER A 42 -29.05 -6.01 0.78
N ALA A 43 -27.83 -6.37 1.14
CA ALA A 43 -26.65 -5.65 0.74
C ALA A 43 -26.52 -5.81 -0.78
N SER A 44 -27.04 -4.84 -1.52
CA SER A 44 -26.80 -4.71 -2.95
C SER A 44 -25.30 -4.51 -3.16
N THR A 45 -24.59 -5.57 -3.52
CA THR A 45 -23.28 -5.47 -4.16
C THR A 45 -23.42 -4.55 -5.38
N PRO A 46 -22.63 -3.47 -5.51
CA PRO A 46 -22.62 -2.71 -6.74
C PRO A 46 -22.18 -3.65 -7.85
N THR A 47 -23.01 -3.79 -8.87
CA THR A 47 -22.69 -4.53 -10.09
C THR A 47 -21.63 -3.71 -10.81
N THR A 48 -20.37 -4.08 -10.63
CA THR A 48 -19.25 -3.60 -11.43
C THR A 48 -19.45 -4.12 -12.85
N GLU A 49 -19.88 -3.26 -13.77
CA GLU A 49 -19.71 -3.50 -15.20
C GLU A 49 -18.23 -3.88 -15.43
N PRO A 50 -17.94 -4.98 -16.14
CA PRO A 50 -16.57 -5.44 -16.30
C PRO A 50 -15.80 -4.35 -17.06
N MET A 51 -14.90 -3.68 -16.35
CA MET A 51 -13.87 -2.86 -16.97
C MET A 51 -13.05 -3.80 -17.84
N ASP A 52 -13.00 -3.54 -19.14
CA ASP A 52 -12.18 -4.29 -20.10
C ASP A 52 -10.73 -3.92 -19.81
N LEU A 53 -10.13 -4.60 -18.85
CA LEU A 53 -8.76 -4.35 -18.40
C LEU A 53 -7.79 -4.95 -19.43
N PRO A 54 -6.67 -4.29 -19.75
CA PRO A 54 -5.62 -4.93 -20.52
C PRO A 54 -5.20 -6.24 -19.87
N GLU A 55 -4.93 -7.26 -20.68
CA GLU A 55 -4.66 -8.63 -20.21
C GLU A 55 -3.55 -8.72 -19.14
N ASP A 56 -2.63 -7.74 -19.11
CA ASP A 56 -1.46 -7.73 -18.22
C ASP A 56 -1.67 -6.98 -16.89
N PHE A 57 -2.84 -6.39 -16.65
CA PHE A 57 -3.14 -5.72 -15.38
C PHE A 57 -3.73 -6.69 -14.36
N VAL A 58 -3.19 -6.67 -13.14
CA VAL A 58 -3.66 -7.50 -12.03
C VAL A 58 -4.31 -6.65 -10.94
N LEU A 59 -5.37 -7.19 -10.32
CA LEU A 59 -5.98 -6.58 -9.15
C LEU A 59 -5.10 -6.83 -7.92
N ILE A 60 -4.60 -5.75 -7.33
CA ILE A 60 -3.94 -5.75 -6.03
C ILE A 60 -4.98 -5.38 -4.98
N ALA A 61 -5.32 -6.33 -4.11
CA ALA A 61 -6.27 -6.11 -3.03
C ALA A 61 -5.70 -5.10 -2.02
N GLY A 62 -6.51 -4.09 -1.67
CA GLY A 62 -6.13 -3.07 -0.70
C GLY A 62 -5.88 -3.66 0.70
N GLY A 63 -5.07 -2.96 1.48
CA GLY A 63 -4.67 -3.43 2.80
C GLY A 63 -3.82 -2.40 3.54
N THR A 64 -3.44 -2.77 4.76
CA THR A 64 -2.57 -1.98 5.64
C THR A 64 -1.24 -2.69 5.80
N PHE A 65 -0.14 -1.96 5.67
CA PHE A 65 1.21 -2.50 5.78
C PHE A 65 2.18 -1.50 6.44
N GLN A 66 3.39 -1.97 6.73
CA GLN A 66 4.50 -1.13 7.18
C GLN A 66 5.31 -0.70 5.95
N MET A 67 5.30 0.60 5.69
CA MET A 67 6.08 1.25 4.63
C MET A 67 7.40 1.78 5.21
N GLY A 68 8.51 1.67 4.45
CA GLY A 68 9.88 1.96 4.91
C GLY A 68 10.59 0.74 5.53
N SER A 69 11.77 0.94 6.11
CA SER A 69 12.62 -0.15 6.64
C SER A 69 12.88 0.01 8.15
N PRO A 70 13.02 -1.10 8.92
CA PRO A 70 13.46 -1.06 10.31
C PRO A 70 14.78 -0.30 10.49
N GLU A 71 15.00 0.34 11.64
CA GLU A 71 16.22 1.14 11.91
C GLU A 71 17.53 0.32 11.83
N ASP A 72 17.45 -0.99 12.06
CA ASP A 72 18.58 -1.92 12.04
C ASP A 72 18.72 -2.70 10.71
N GLU A 73 17.90 -2.39 9.71
CA GLU A 73 18.00 -3.01 8.40
C GLU A 73 19.30 -2.58 7.69
N ALA A 74 20.04 -3.55 7.16
CA ALA A 74 21.30 -3.31 6.48
C ALA A 74 21.08 -2.41 5.26
N TRP A 75 22.00 -1.48 4.99
CA TRP A 75 21.97 -0.62 3.79
C TRP A 75 20.76 0.31 3.65
N ARG A 76 19.91 0.44 4.68
CA ARG A 76 18.82 1.43 4.67
C ARG A 76 19.33 2.86 4.56
N SER A 77 18.50 3.71 3.97
CA SER A 77 18.67 5.16 3.86
C SER A 77 17.92 5.90 4.97
N ASP A 78 18.28 7.16 5.21
CA ASP A 78 17.70 7.98 6.28
C ASP A 78 16.21 8.30 6.06
N ASP A 79 15.74 8.30 4.82
CA ASP A 79 14.36 8.61 4.41
C ASP A 79 13.39 7.41 4.46
N GLU A 80 13.89 6.20 4.73
CA GLU A 80 13.08 4.97 4.81
C GLU A 80 12.42 4.80 6.19
N THR A 81 11.85 5.86 6.76
CA THR A 81 11.23 5.80 8.10
C THR A 81 10.07 4.80 8.12
N LEU A 82 10.11 3.80 9.00
CA LEU A 82 9.06 2.80 9.11
C LEU A 82 7.76 3.40 9.68
N HIS A 83 6.65 3.28 8.94
CA HIS A 83 5.34 3.77 9.38
C HIS A 83 4.18 2.98 8.76
N THR A 84 3.00 3.06 9.38
CA THR A 84 1.81 2.34 8.91
C THR A 84 1.10 3.11 7.79
N VAL A 85 0.83 2.42 6.69
CA VAL A 85 0.10 2.98 5.53
C VAL A 85 -1.04 2.04 5.13
N THR A 86 -2.17 2.61 4.73
CA THR A 86 -3.31 1.87 4.17
C THR A 86 -3.53 2.30 2.72
N VAL A 87 -3.55 1.32 1.81
CA VAL A 87 -3.85 1.52 0.40
C VAL A 87 -5.21 0.90 0.06
N SER A 88 -5.97 1.55 -0.82
CA SER A 88 -7.19 0.96 -1.40
C SER A 88 -6.83 -0.15 -2.39
N GLY A 89 -7.81 -0.94 -2.84
CA GLY A 89 -7.56 -1.85 -3.96
C GLY A 89 -7.31 -1.07 -5.25
N PHE A 90 -6.36 -1.53 -6.07
CA PHE A 90 -6.00 -0.90 -7.34
C PHE A 90 -5.54 -1.95 -8.36
N TYR A 91 -5.54 -1.58 -9.63
CA TYR A 91 -4.94 -2.40 -10.69
C TYR A 91 -3.53 -1.91 -11.00
N MET A 92 -2.62 -2.83 -11.28
CA MET A 92 -1.24 -2.53 -11.66
C MET A 92 -0.81 -3.50 -12.75
N SER A 93 -0.03 -3.03 -13.72
CA SER A 93 0.61 -3.90 -14.71
C SER A 93 1.51 -4.91 -13.99
N ALA A 94 1.39 -6.20 -14.34
CA ALA A 94 2.22 -7.25 -13.76
C ALA A 94 3.70 -7.13 -14.17
N CYS A 95 3.95 -6.50 -15.32
CA CYS A 95 5.27 -6.26 -15.88
C CYS A 95 5.53 -4.75 -16.07
N GLU A 96 6.79 -4.38 -16.18
CA GLU A 96 7.20 -3.06 -16.67
C GLU A 96 6.65 -2.83 -18.08
N VAL A 97 6.37 -1.57 -18.42
CA VAL A 97 5.89 -1.21 -19.77
C VAL A 97 6.96 -1.59 -20.78
N SER A 98 6.59 -2.44 -21.74
CA SER A 98 7.50 -2.91 -22.78
C SER A 98 7.78 -1.86 -23.84
N GLN A 99 8.88 -2.04 -24.58
CA GLN A 99 9.24 -1.18 -25.71
C GLN A 99 8.17 -1.20 -26.80
N ALA A 100 7.57 -2.37 -27.07
CA ALA A 100 6.50 -2.50 -28.05
C ALA A 100 5.23 -1.75 -27.63
N GLU A 101 4.80 -1.87 -26.38
CA GLU A 101 3.64 -1.13 -25.86
C GLU A 101 3.86 0.39 -25.91
N TYR A 102 5.03 0.84 -25.47
CA TYR A 102 5.35 2.27 -25.47
C TYR A 102 5.35 2.83 -26.90
N ALA A 103 6.01 2.14 -27.84
CA ALA A 103 6.07 2.54 -29.24
C ALA A 103 4.69 2.52 -29.92
N ALA A 104 3.81 1.58 -29.57
CA ALA A 104 2.45 1.52 -30.10
C ALA A 104 1.61 2.76 -29.70
N VAL A 105 1.84 3.31 -28.51
CA VAL A 105 1.11 4.49 -28.00
C VAL A 105 1.78 5.80 -28.39
N MET A 106 3.11 5.89 -28.26
CA MET A 106 3.87 7.15 -28.41
C MET A 106 4.44 7.33 -29.82
N GLY A 107 4.54 6.27 -30.61
CA GLY A 107 5.09 6.32 -31.97
C GLY A 107 6.62 6.36 -32.04
N GLU A 108 7.31 6.18 -30.92
CA GLU A 108 8.77 6.17 -30.82
C GLU A 108 9.27 5.18 -29.76
N ASN A 109 10.55 4.82 -29.82
CA ASN A 109 11.21 3.99 -28.82
C ASN A 109 12.54 4.67 -28.40
N PRO A 110 12.62 5.25 -27.19
CA PRO A 110 13.82 5.97 -26.72
C PRO A 110 14.92 5.03 -26.18
N SER A 111 14.65 3.73 -26.08
CA SER A 111 15.51 2.75 -25.41
C SER A 111 16.87 2.59 -26.12
N SER A 112 17.94 2.53 -25.32
CA SER A 112 19.29 2.10 -25.72
C SER A 112 19.37 0.60 -26.00
N PHE A 113 18.72 -0.22 -25.17
CA PHE A 113 18.62 -1.67 -25.40
C PHE A 113 17.45 -1.96 -26.33
N SER A 114 17.59 -2.90 -27.27
CA SER A 114 16.53 -3.19 -28.24
C SER A 114 15.95 -4.57 -28.03
N GLY A 115 14.63 -4.62 -27.86
CA GLY A 115 13.84 -5.85 -27.83
C GLY A 115 12.40 -5.53 -27.47
N ASP A 116 11.44 -6.04 -28.24
CA ASP A 116 10.03 -5.69 -28.13
C ASP A 116 9.46 -5.94 -26.72
N ASP A 117 9.87 -7.05 -26.10
CA ASP A 117 9.44 -7.48 -24.75
C ASP A 117 10.33 -6.92 -23.62
N LEU A 118 11.36 -6.13 -23.94
CA LEU A 118 12.19 -5.48 -22.92
C LEU A 118 11.45 -4.27 -22.35
N PRO A 119 11.71 -3.87 -21.09
CA PRO A 119 11.17 -2.62 -20.56
C PRO A 119 11.67 -1.43 -21.39
N VAL A 120 10.79 -0.46 -21.58
CA VAL A 120 11.19 0.83 -22.15
C VAL A 120 12.07 1.60 -21.16
N GLU A 121 13.17 2.17 -21.65
CA GLU A 121 14.07 2.98 -20.84
C GLU A 121 14.49 4.27 -21.57
N HIS A 122 15.24 5.16 -20.90
CA HIS A 122 15.41 6.57 -21.29
C HIS A 122 14.11 7.40 -21.35
N VAL A 123 13.13 7.05 -20.51
CA VAL A 123 11.86 7.78 -20.35
C VAL A 123 11.94 8.65 -19.10
N SER A 124 11.65 9.96 -19.21
CA SER A 124 11.55 10.82 -18.03
C SER A 124 10.22 10.61 -17.30
N TRP A 125 10.11 11.13 -16.07
CA TRP A 125 8.84 11.07 -15.34
C TRP A 125 7.69 11.77 -16.10
N LEU A 126 7.98 12.89 -16.78
CA LEU A 126 6.98 13.59 -17.59
C LEU A 126 6.56 12.77 -18.81
N ASP A 127 7.49 12.06 -19.44
CA ASP A 127 7.19 11.17 -20.56
C ASP A 127 6.34 9.98 -20.13
N ALA A 128 6.59 9.43 -18.94
CA ALA A 128 5.78 8.35 -18.37
C ALA A 128 4.35 8.81 -17.99
N ALA A 129 4.21 10.02 -17.45
CA ALA A 129 2.91 10.65 -17.21
C ALA A 129 2.16 10.93 -18.53
N ALA A 130 2.87 11.41 -19.55
CA ALA A 130 2.32 11.63 -20.88
C ALA A 130 1.87 10.32 -21.54
N TYR A 131 2.69 9.26 -21.45
CA TYR A 131 2.32 7.91 -21.91
C TYR A 131 1.05 7.40 -21.21
N SER A 132 0.95 7.57 -19.88
CA SER A 132 -0.24 7.16 -19.13
C SER A 132 -1.51 7.84 -19.66
N ASN A 133 -1.43 9.15 -19.91
CA ASN A 133 -2.52 9.90 -20.52
C ASN A 133 -2.81 9.46 -21.96
N ALA A 134 -1.79 9.26 -22.80
CA ALA A 134 -1.94 8.85 -24.19
C ALA A 134 -2.58 7.47 -24.31
N ARG A 135 -2.13 6.50 -23.50
CA ARG A 135 -2.73 5.17 -23.40
C ARG A 135 -4.18 5.25 -22.93
N SER A 136 -4.46 6.08 -21.93
CA SER A 136 -5.84 6.32 -21.47
C SER A 136 -6.73 6.80 -22.60
N GLN A 137 -6.27 7.77 -23.39
CA GLN A 137 -7.05 8.29 -24.54
C GLN A 137 -7.24 7.23 -25.62
N ALA A 138 -6.20 6.46 -25.93
CA ALA A 138 -6.25 5.39 -26.93
C ALA A 138 -7.30 4.31 -26.58
N GLU A 139 -7.51 4.08 -25.28
CA GLU A 139 -8.47 3.10 -24.76
C GLU A 139 -9.80 3.73 -24.29
N GLY A 140 -10.03 5.02 -24.58
CA GLY A 140 -11.30 5.70 -24.27
C GLY A 140 -11.52 6.04 -22.79
N LEU A 141 -10.46 6.01 -21.97
CA LEU A 141 -10.45 6.41 -20.57
C LEU A 141 -10.17 7.91 -20.42
N THR A 142 -10.51 8.47 -19.26
CA THR A 142 -10.25 9.88 -18.95
C THR A 142 -8.80 10.04 -18.46
N PRO A 143 -7.96 10.87 -19.12
CA PRO A 143 -6.60 11.16 -18.68
C PRO A 143 -6.58 11.68 -17.24
N VAL A 144 -5.63 11.21 -16.43
CA VAL A 144 -5.57 11.61 -15.01
C VAL A 144 -4.69 12.84 -14.79
N TYR A 145 -3.71 13.10 -15.66
CA TYR A 145 -2.75 14.18 -15.47
C TYR A 145 -3.10 15.39 -16.33
N THR A 146 -2.98 16.60 -15.77
CA THR A 146 -2.84 17.83 -16.56
C THR A 146 -1.37 18.27 -16.47
N ILE A 147 -0.72 18.42 -17.62
CA ILE A 147 0.70 18.73 -17.73
C ILE A 147 0.85 20.12 -18.36
N ASP A 148 1.45 21.07 -17.63
CA ASP A 148 1.79 22.42 -18.10
C ASP A 148 3.28 22.70 -17.83
N GLY A 149 4.10 22.48 -18.86
CA GLY A 149 5.55 22.48 -18.74
C GLY A 149 6.02 21.42 -17.75
N GLN A 150 6.60 21.85 -16.63
CA GLN A 150 7.04 20.97 -15.53
C GLN A 150 6.01 20.83 -14.41
N THR A 151 4.88 21.55 -14.50
CA THR A 151 3.82 21.48 -13.49
C THR A 151 2.85 20.37 -13.87
N VAL A 152 2.62 19.42 -12.98
CA VAL A 152 1.66 18.34 -13.18
C VAL A 152 0.65 18.30 -12.05
N SER A 153 -0.64 18.29 -12.40
CA SER A 153 -1.74 18.02 -11.48
C SER A 153 -2.37 16.67 -11.79
N TRP A 154 -2.89 16.01 -10.77
CA TRP A 154 -3.52 14.69 -10.86
C TRP A 154 -4.98 14.78 -10.43
N ASP A 155 -5.91 14.49 -11.35
CA ASP A 155 -7.31 14.27 -11.06
C ASP A 155 -7.52 12.84 -10.55
N ARG A 156 -7.80 12.71 -9.26
CA ARG A 156 -8.03 11.43 -8.58
C ARG A 156 -9.41 10.83 -8.86
N SER A 157 -10.31 11.57 -9.49
CA SER A 157 -11.64 11.10 -9.86
C SER A 157 -11.70 10.48 -11.26
N ALA A 158 -10.67 10.72 -12.09
CA ALA A 158 -10.55 10.13 -13.41
C ALA A 158 -10.24 8.62 -13.34
N ASN A 159 -10.60 7.90 -14.41
CA ASN A 159 -10.47 6.44 -14.51
C ASN A 159 -9.34 5.97 -15.43
N GLY A 160 -8.47 6.87 -15.89
CA GLY A 160 -7.33 6.54 -16.75
C GLY A 160 -6.15 5.93 -16.01
N TYR A 161 -5.16 5.50 -16.79
CA TYR A 161 -3.87 5.03 -16.32
C TYR A 161 -3.07 6.13 -15.65
N ARG A 162 -2.19 5.71 -14.75
CA ARG A 162 -1.30 6.57 -13.99
C ARG A 162 -0.09 5.81 -13.48
N LEU A 163 0.93 6.53 -13.05
CA LEU A 163 1.99 5.95 -12.24
C LEU A 163 1.43 5.55 -10.86
N PRO A 164 1.91 4.45 -10.27
CA PRO A 164 1.60 4.13 -8.89
C PRO A 164 2.14 5.22 -7.96
N THR A 165 1.47 5.44 -6.84
CA THR A 165 2.07 6.17 -5.73
C THR A 165 3.19 5.33 -5.12
N GLU A 166 4.12 5.97 -4.41
CA GLU A 166 5.21 5.27 -3.72
C GLU A 166 4.68 4.18 -2.77
N ALA A 167 3.61 4.48 -2.02
CA ALA A 167 2.95 3.53 -1.13
C ALA A 167 2.32 2.34 -1.88
N GLU A 168 1.70 2.57 -3.03
CA GLU A 168 1.14 1.49 -3.84
C GLU A 168 2.23 0.60 -4.44
N TRP A 169 3.34 1.21 -4.88
CA TRP A 169 4.49 0.50 -5.42
C TRP A 169 5.16 -0.37 -4.35
N GLU A 170 5.47 0.19 -3.17
CA GLU A 170 6.09 -0.60 -2.09
C GLU A 170 5.14 -1.69 -1.56
N TYR A 171 3.84 -1.40 -1.42
CA TYR A 171 2.85 -2.39 -1.02
C TYR A 171 2.80 -3.57 -1.99
N ALA A 172 2.79 -3.29 -3.29
CA ALA A 172 2.82 -4.31 -4.34
C ALA A 172 4.11 -5.14 -4.29
N CYS A 173 5.27 -4.47 -4.23
CA CYS A 173 6.58 -5.13 -4.18
C CYS A 173 6.75 -6.03 -2.95
N ARG A 174 6.23 -5.62 -1.78
CA ARG A 174 6.32 -6.43 -0.56
C ARG A 174 5.52 -7.72 -0.64
N ALA A 175 4.42 -7.75 -1.39
CA ALA A 175 3.55 -8.92 -1.53
C ALA A 175 3.17 -9.57 -0.17
N GLY A 176 2.97 -8.74 0.87
CA GLY A 176 2.65 -9.17 2.24
C GLY A 176 3.84 -9.58 3.12
N THR A 177 5.07 -9.55 2.59
CA THR A 177 6.29 -9.80 3.37
C THR A 177 6.77 -8.53 4.09
N THR A 178 7.56 -8.74 5.15
CA THR A 178 8.24 -7.67 5.89
C THR A 178 9.77 -7.82 5.81
N THR A 179 10.24 -8.62 4.87
CA THR A 179 11.67 -8.81 4.60
C THR A 179 12.19 -7.72 3.66
N PRO A 180 13.52 -7.50 3.61
CA PRO A 180 14.15 -6.57 2.67
C PRO A 180 13.81 -6.86 1.20
N PHE A 181 13.66 -8.13 0.84
CA PHE A 181 13.21 -8.55 -0.49
C PHE A 181 11.96 -9.41 -0.37
N TYR A 182 11.11 -9.39 -1.40
CA TYR A 182 9.85 -10.15 -1.40
C TYR A 182 10.06 -11.67 -1.38
N LEU A 183 11.20 -12.16 -1.88
CA LEU A 183 11.55 -13.57 -1.96
C LEU A 183 12.18 -14.09 -0.65
N ALA A 184 13.00 -13.27 -0.01
CA ALA A 184 13.86 -13.68 1.11
C ALA A 184 14.47 -12.47 1.83
N ALA A 185 15.15 -12.72 2.96
CA ALA A 185 15.94 -11.70 3.62
C ALA A 185 17.21 -11.31 2.85
N SER A 186 17.77 -12.22 2.04
CA SER A 186 18.92 -11.99 1.17
C SER A 186 18.83 -12.98 -0.01
N PRO A 187 18.43 -12.54 -1.22
CA PRO A 187 18.32 -13.42 -2.38
C PRO A 187 19.69 -13.90 -2.82
N SER A 188 19.77 -15.12 -3.33
CA SER A 188 20.96 -15.68 -3.98
C SER A 188 21.08 -15.23 -5.44
N ALA A 189 22.27 -15.37 -6.03
CA ALA A 189 22.47 -15.11 -7.46
C ALA A 189 21.73 -16.11 -8.38
N GLU A 190 21.16 -17.18 -7.82
CA GLU A 190 20.25 -18.09 -8.54
C GLU A 190 18.82 -17.55 -8.60
N GLU A 191 18.43 -16.70 -7.63
CA GLU A 191 17.10 -16.11 -7.52
C GLU A 191 17.00 -14.72 -8.16
N ALA A 192 18.11 -13.98 -8.21
CA ALA A 192 18.17 -12.65 -8.82
C ALA A 192 19.50 -12.41 -9.55
N ASN A 193 19.44 -11.68 -10.67
CA ASN A 193 20.62 -11.34 -11.45
C ASN A 193 21.36 -10.13 -10.83
N TYR A 194 22.28 -10.38 -9.91
CA TYR A 194 23.16 -9.38 -9.32
C TYR A 194 24.58 -9.92 -9.15
N TYR A 195 25.53 -9.04 -8.78
CA TYR A 195 26.90 -9.47 -8.56
C TYR A 195 27.05 -10.22 -7.23
N GLY A 196 26.83 -11.54 -7.26
CA GLY A 196 26.75 -12.45 -6.10
C GLY A 196 27.97 -12.50 -5.16
N HIS A 197 29.07 -11.83 -5.51
CA HIS A 197 30.20 -11.62 -4.60
C HIS A 197 29.92 -10.56 -3.51
N TYR A 198 28.81 -9.83 -3.62
CA TYR A 198 28.31 -8.89 -2.63
C TYR A 198 26.88 -9.26 -2.23
N PRO A 199 26.70 -10.33 -1.43
CA PRO A 199 25.38 -10.67 -0.92
C PRO A 199 24.87 -9.55 0.01
N TYR A 200 23.55 -9.42 0.11
CA TYR A 200 22.93 -8.38 0.91
C TYR A 200 23.25 -8.54 2.42
N LEU A 201 23.12 -9.76 2.93
CA LEU A 201 23.59 -10.14 4.26
C LEU A 201 24.88 -10.96 4.15
N ILE A 202 25.81 -10.71 5.08
CA ILE A 202 27.08 -11.44 5.23
C ILE A 202 27.00 -12.54 6.30
#